data_AF-R9CKR5-F1
#
_entry.id   AF-R9CKR5-F1
#
_cell.length_a   1.000
_cell.length_b   1.000
_cell.length_c   1.000
_cell.angle_alpha   90.00
_cell.angle_beta   90.00
_cell.angle_gamma   90.00
#
_symmetry.space_group_name_H-M   'P 1'
#
loop_
_entity.id
_entity.type
_entity.pdbx_description
1 polymer ?
#
loop_
_entity_poly.entity_id
_entity_poly.type
_entity_poly.pdbx_seq_one_letter_code
_entity_poly.pdbx_strand_id
1 'polypeptide(L)'
;MGRGKKLIGFLVIIFVVIITYNILNRIMNDDFHKLGRIIGVDIPKDSTILRWDDGHGGFHGDGEAYAEIKLTKIGMEKFIVDAAKNEMWNDIPLPRELKIIINGGDYDGISYDIGKMSKNIPQDIQKGIYYIRDRFADNYPEKKHTDINLRSSYNVTISILDFETNKLYIYELDT
;
A
#
# COMPACT_ATOMS: atom_id res chain seq x y z
N MET A 1 30.25 42.56 20.22
CA MET A 1 30.43 41.39 19.33
C MET A 1 29.41 40.25 19.47
N GLY A 2 28.46 40.29 20.44
CA GLY A 2 27.57 39.15 20.73
C GLY A 2 26.21 39.11 20.00
N ARG A 3 25.65 40.25 19.56
CA ARG A 3 24.30 40.29 18.96
C ARG A 3 24.25 39.80 17.51
N GLY A 4 25.22 40.21 16.67
CA GLY A 4 25.30 39.77 15.27
C GLY A 4 25.56 38.27 15.12
N LYS A 5 26.43 37.70 15.96
CA LYS A 5 26.69 36.24 15.97
C LYS A 5 25.45 35.42 16.35
N LYS A 6 24.63 35.92 17.29
CA LYS A 6 23.36 35.29 17.68
C LYS A 6 22.31 35.35 16.56
N LEU A 7 22.22 36.48 15.84
CA LEU A 7 21.30 36.63 14.71
C LEU A 7 21.69 35.72 13.53
N ILE A 8 22.97 35.65 13.19
CA ILE A 8 23.47 34.74 12.14
C ILE A 8 23.19 33.29 12.53
N GLY A 9 23.45 32.90 13.77
CA GLY A 9 23.13 31.55 14.26
C GLY A 9 21.63 31.22 14.14
N PHE A 10 20.76 32.17 14.49
CA PHE A 10 19.31 32.00 14.35
C PHE A 10 18.85 31.83 12.89
N LEU A 11 19.41 32.64 11.97
CA LEU A 11 19.11 32.53 10.54
C LEU A 11 19.58 31.20 9.94
N VAL A 12 20.75 30.71 10.37
CA VAL A 12 21.25 29.38 9.95
C VAL A 12 20.31 28.28 10.42
N ILE A 13 19.79 28.35 11.67
CA ILE A 13 18.82 27.38 12.18
C ILE A 13 17.55 27.38 11.34
N ILE A 14 16.98 28.56 11.03
CA ILE A 14 15.79 28.67 10.17
C ILE A 14 16.06 28.05 8.80
N PHE A 15 17.20 28.36 8.20
CA PHE A 15 17.58 27.83 6.90
C PHE A 15 17.70 26.30 6.91
N VAL A 16 18.32 25.72 7.94
CA VAL A 16 18.41 24.27 8.12
C VAL A 16 17.02 23.65 8.29
N VAL A 17 16.12 24.26 9.08
CA VAL A 17 14.75 23.77 9.26
C VAL A 17 13.98 23.77 7.94
N ILE A 18 14.10 24.84 7.14
CA ILE A 18 13.46 24.93 5.82
C ILE A 18 14.00 23.84 4.88
N ILE A 19 15.32 23.64 4.81
CA ILE A 19 15.90 22.60 3.96
C ILE A 19 15.41 21.21 4.40
N THR A 20 15.47 20.90 5.69
CA THR A 20 15.02 19.60 6.22
C THR A 20 13.54 19.37 5.91
N TYR A 21 12.69 20.38 6.09
CA TYR A 21 11.27 20.29 5.73
C TYR A 21 11.07 19.99 4.24
N ASN A 22 11.81 20.67 3.35
CA ASN A 22 11.73 20.44 1.90
C ASN A 22 12.21 19.03 1.51
N ILE A 23 13.29 18.53 2.12
CA ILE A 23 13.79 17.17 1.87
C ILE A 23 12.76 16.13 2.33
N LEU A 24 12.23 16.25 3.55
CA LEU A 24 11.22 15.33 4.07
C LEU A 24 9.95 15.36 3.22
N ASN A 25 9.48 16.54 2.83
CA ASN A 25 8.31 16.67 1.97
C ASN A 25 8.52 16.02 0.59
N ARG A 26 9.74 16.10 0.04
CA ARG A 26 10.07 15.42 -1.22
C ARG A 26 10.02 13.90 -1.08
N ILE A 27 10.67 13.34 -0.06
CA ILE A 27 10.69 11.90 0.20
C ILE A 27 9.27 11.37 0.38
N MET A 28 8.45 12.03 1.20
CA MET A 28 7.06 11.60 1.42
C MET A 28 6.21 11.65 0.14
N ASN A 29 6.40 12.66 -0.72
CA ASN A 29 5.70 12.72 -2.00
C ASN A 29 6.16 11.60 -2.94
N ASP A 30 7.45 11.26 -2.95
CA ASP A 30 7.97 10.14 -3.76
C ASP A 30 7.35 8.81 -3.32
N ASP A 31 7.16 8.58 -2.01
CA ASP A 31 6.49 7.39 -1.48
C ASP A 31 5.02 7.31 -1.90
N PHE A 32 4.25 8.41 -1.77
CA PHE A 32 2.86 8.44 -2.24
C PHE A 32 2.74 8.20 -3.74
N HIS A 33 3.66 8.76 -4.53
CA HIS A 33 3.69 8.50 -5.97
C HIS A 33 4.08 7.05 -6.32
N LYS A 34 4.97 6.41 -5.55
CA LYS A 34 5.27 4.97 -5.71
C LYS A 34 4.03 4.13 -5.41
N LEU A 35 3.43 4.33 -4.24
CA LEU A 35 2.27 3.57 -3.76
C LEU A 35 1.03 3.78 -4.63
N GLY A 36 0.77 5.01 -5.08
CA GLY A 36 -0.35 5.29 -5.98
C GLY A 36 -0.19 4.63 -7.36
N ARG A 37 1.04 4.54 -7.88
CA ARG A 37 1.32 3.82 -9.14
C ARG A 37 1.07 2.31 -9.01
N ILE A 38 1.39 1.72 -7.87
CA ILE A 38 1.19 0.28 -7.61
C ILE A 38 -0.29 -0.10 -7.71
N ILE A 39 -1.18 0.75 -7.16
CA ILE A 39 -2.63 0.50 -7.11
C ILE A 39 -3.43 1.22 -8.21
N GLY A 40 -2.74 1.94 -9.10
CA GLY A 40 -3.33 2.68 -10.23
C GLY A 40 -4.25 3.83 -9.82
N VAL A 41 -4.12 4.39 -8.62
CA VAL A 41 -4.88 5.53 -8.11
C VAL A 41 -3.96 6.41 -7.27
N ASP A 42 -3.92 7.71 -7.55
CA ASP A 42 -3.11 8.65 -6.78
C ASP A 42 -3.57 8.71 -5.31
N ILE A 43 -2.63 8.57 -4.38
CA ILE A 43 -2.91 8.77 -2.96
C ILE A 43 -3.05 10.27 -2.67
N PRO A 44 -4.11 10.72 -1.99
CA PRO A 44 -4.30 12.11 -1.63
C PRO A 44 -3.08 12.67 -0.86
N LYS A 45 -2.60 13.85 -1.24
CA LYS A 45 -1.36 14.45 -0.69
C LYS A 45 -1.45 14.84 0.79
N ASP A 46 -2.66 14.98 1.31
CA ASP A 46 -2.96 15.28 2.70
C ASP A 46 -3.05 14.00 3.57
N SER A 47 -2.77 12.83 3.00
CA SER A 47 -2.71 11.56 3.71
C SER A 47 -1.47 11.45 4.60
N THR A 48 -1.48 10.49 5.51
CA THR A 48 -0.34 10.17 6.38
C THR A 48 0.01 8.70 6.25
N ILE A 49 1.25 8.38 5.88
CA ILE A 49 1.78 7.01 5.95
C ILE A 49 1.98 6.69 7.44
N LEU A 50 1.23 5.72 7.95
CA LEU A 50 1.35 5.23 9.32
C LEU A 50 2.43 4.15 9.43
N ARG A 51 2.57 3.34 8.39
CA ARG A 51 3.54 2.26 8.30
C ARG A 51 3.94 1.99 6.86
N TRP A 52 5.22 1.71 6.64
CA TRP A 52 5.77 1.29 5.36
C TRP A 52 6.90 0.30 5.64
N ASP A 53 6.73 -0.94 5.17
CA ASP A 53 7.73 -2.01 5.24
C ASP A 53 7.91 -2.59 3.84
N ASP A 54 9.16 -2.74 3.38
CA ASP A 54 9.50 -3.34 2.10
C ASP A 54 10.62 -4.37 2.32
N GLY A 55 10.27 -5.64 2.19
CA GLY A 55 11.16 -6.78 2.37
C GLY A 55 11.76 -7.32 1.07
N HIS A 56 11.39 -6.76 -0.08
CA HIS A 56 11.91 -7.21 -1.37
C HIS A 56 13.43 -6.93 -1.45
N GLY A 57 14.18 -7.94 -1.89
CA GLY A 57 15.63 -7.84 -1.99
C GLY A 57 16.27 -9.11 -2.55
N GLY A 58 17.61 -9.13 -2.64
CA GLY A 58 18.35 -10.26 -3.19
C GLY A 58 18.24 -10.38 -4.72
N PHE A 59 18.70 -11.51 -5.27
CA PHE A 59 18.79 -11.72 -6.73
C PHE A 59 17.44 -11.94 -7.42
N HIS A 60 16.47 -12.50 -6.72
CA HIS A 60 15.17 -12.88 -7.29
C HIS A 60 14.12 -11.77 -7.16
N GLY A 61 14.32 -10.83 -6.23
CA GLY A 61 13.36 -9.75 -5.99
C GLY A 61 12.12 -10.18 -5.20
N ASP A 62 12.06 -11.45 -4.78
CA ASP A 62 10.99 -12.00 -3.95
C ASP A 62 10.91 -11.27 -2.59
N GLY A 63 9.70 -11.22 -2.04
CA GLY A 63 9.46 -10.60 -0.76
C GLY A 63 8.02 -10.16 -0.56
N GLU A 64 7.87 -9.31 0.44
CA GLU A 64 6.60 -8.69 0.81
C GLU A 64 6.81 -7.21 1.00
N ALA A 65 5.85 -6.40 0.55
CA ALA A 65 5.77 -4.99 0.92
C ALA A 65 4.40 -4.69 1.51
N TYR A 66 4.37 -3.79 2.48
CA TYR A 66 3.15 -3.38 3.18
C TYR A 66 3.16 -1.89 3.47
N ALA A 67 2.06 -1.22 3.13
CA ALA A 67 1.78 0.15 3.53
C ALA A 67 0.44 0.24 4.28
N GLU A 68 0.43 1.05 5.34
CA GLU A 68 -0.78 1.50 6.01
C GLU A 68 -0.83 3.03 5.92
N ILE A 69 -1.88 3.56 5.31
CA ILE A 69 -2.03 4.99 5.04
C ILE A 69 -3.35 5.47 5.62
N LYS A 70 -3.30 6.53 6.44
CA LYS A 70 -4.48 7.25 6.90
C LYS A 70 -4.86 8.32 5.89
N LEU A 71 -6.06 8.20 5.30
CA LEU A 71 -6.65 9.24 4.48
C LEU A 71 -7.41 10.24 5.37
N THR A 72 -7.38 11.52 5.00
CA THR A 72 -8.36 12.48 5.53
C THR A 72 -9.74 12.14 4.98
N LYS A 73 -10.80 12.70 5.58
CA LYS A 73 -12.17 12.50 5.06
C LYS A 73 -12.30 12.97 3.61
N ILE A 74 -11.78 14.17 3.31
CA ILE A 74 -11.80 14.75 1.96
C ILE A 74 -10.94 13.92 1.00
N GLY A 75 -9.76 13.49 1.45
CA GLY A 75 -8.86 12.62 0.70
C GLY A 75 -9.53 11.29 0.33
N MET A 76 -10.23 10.66 1.28
CA MET A 76 -10.98 9.43 1.04
C MET A 76 -12.09 9.60 0.00
N GLU A 77 -12.90 10.65 0.11
CA GLU A 77 -13.95 10.95 -0.88
C GLU A 77 -13.37 11.12 -2.28
N LYS A 78 -12.25 11.84 -2.41
CA LYS A 78 -11.53 11.97 -3.68
C LYS A 78 -10.99 10.63 -4.19
N PHE A 79 -10.35 9.86 -3.30
CA PHE A 79 -9.78 8.56 -3.65
C PHE A 79 -10.86 7.62 -4.20
N ILE A 80 -12.03 7.55 -3.57
CA ILE A 80 -13.16 6.72 -4.03
C ILE A 80 -13.60 7.13 -5.45
N VAL A 81 -13.70 8.44 -5.73
CA VAL A 81 -14.07 8.94 -7.06
C VAL A 81 -13.04 8.55 -8.13
N ASP A 82 -11.75 8.60 -7.80
CA ASP A 82 -10.69 8.22 -8.73
C ASP A 82 -10.56 6.70 -8.88
N ALA A 83 -10.73 5.95 -7.80
CA ALA A 83 -10.78 4.49 -7.81
C ALA A 83 -11.95 3.94 -8.64
N ALA A 84 -13.12 4.59 -8.60
CA ALA A 84 -14.27 4.21 -9.42
C ALA A 84 -14.03 4.32 -10.94
N LYS A 85 -12.98 5.05 -11.38
CA LYS A 85 -12.56 5.13 -12.79
C LYS A 85 -11.62 4.00 -13.18
N ASN A 86 -11.15 3.21 -12.22
CA ASN A 86 -10.21 2.12 -12.40
C ASN A 86 -10.95 0.79 -12.17
N GLU A 87 -11.12 0.01 -13.25
CA GLU A 87 -11.90 -1.24 -13.27
C GLU A 87 -11.34 -2.35 -12.37
N MET A 88 -10.13 -2.20 -11.81
CA MET A 88 -9.56 -3.15 -10.87
C MET A 88 -10.04 -2.95 -9.43
N TRP A 89 -10.68 -1.82 -9.13
CA TRP A 89 -11.30 -1.57 -7.82
C TRP A 89 -12.72 -2.13 -7.77
N ASN A 90 -13.02 -2.83 -6.68
CA ASN A 90 -14.26 -3.57 -6.47
C ASN A 90 -14.79 -3.32 -5.05
N ASP A 91 -16.09 -3.50 -4.83
CA ASP A 91 -16.70 -3.38 -3.51
C ASP A 91 -16.41 -4.60 -2.63
N ILE A 92 -16.20 -4.38 -1.33
CA ILE A 92 -16.19 -5.46 -0.32
C ILE A 92 -17.58 -6.14 -0.29
N PRO A 93 -17.68 -7.48 -0.13
CA PRO A 93 -16.72 -8.41 0.46
C PRO A 93 -15.60 -8.89 -0.46
N LEU A 94 -14.42 -9.10 0.13
CA LEU A 94 -13.33 -9.79 -0.55
C LEU A 94 -13.74 -11.21 -0.98
N PRO A 95 -13.39 -11.63 -2.20
CA PRO A 95 -13.47 -13.02 -2.63
C PRO A 95 -12.72 -13.95 -1.67
N ARG A 96 -13.19 -15.20 -1.57
CA ARG A 96 -12.61 -16.20 -0.65
C ARG A 96 -11.12 -16.40 -0.92
N GLU A 97 -10.74 -16.39 -2.19
CA GLU A 97 -9.39 -16.61 -2.68
C GLU A 97 -8.43 -15.53 -2.15
N LEU A 98 -8.86 -14.26 -2.13
CA LEU A 98 -8.06 -13.16 -1.60
C LEU A 98 -8.00 -13.18 -0.07
N LYS A 99 -9.08 -13.60 0.60
CA LYS A 99 -9.06 -13.78 2.06
C LYS A 99 -8.00 -14.79 2.49
N ILE A 100 -7.79 -15.86 1.73
CA ILE A 100 -6.76 -16.86 2.02
C ILE A 100 -5.34 -16.27 1.88
N ILE A 101 -5.11 -15.44 0.87
CA ILE A 101 -3.82 -14.75 0.70
C ILE A 101 -3.53 -13.80 1.87
N ILE A 102 -4.55 -13.10 2.38
CA ILE A 102 -4.37 -12.12 3.45
C ILE A 102 -4.29 -12.78 4.83
N ASN A 103 -5.19 -13.72 5.11
CA ASN A 103 -5.42 -14.26 6.45
C ASN A 103 -4.77 -15.63 6.66
N GLY A 104 -4.37 -16.31 5.58
CA GLY A 104 -4.14 -17.75 5.60
C GLY A 104 -5.44 -18.54 5.82
N GLY A 105 -5.28 -19.81 6.17
CA GLY A 105 -6.37 -20.74 6.47
C GLY A 105 -6.49 -21.87 5.45
N ASP A 106 -7.54 -22.66 5.57
CA ASP A 106 -7.73 -23.84 4.72
C ASP A 106 -8.52 -23.52 3.45
N TYR A 107 -7.94 -23.89 2.31
CA TYR A 107 -8.54 -23.78 0.99
C TYR A 107 -8.41 -25.09 0.24
N ASP A 108 -9.54 -25.68 -0.11
CA ASP A 108 -9.64 -26.97 -0.82
C ASP A 108 -8.81 -28.12 -0.20
N GLY A 109 -8.80 -28.21 1.13
CA GLY A 109 -8.06 -29.23 1.87
C GLY A 109 -6.56 -28.96 2.03
N ILE A 110 -6.07 -27.82 1.56
CA ILE A 110 -4.69 -27.35 1.73
C ILE A 110 -4.68 -26.20 2.73
N SER A 111 -3.76 -26.26 3.69
CA SER A 111 -3.57 -25.19 4.68
C SER A 111 -2.57 -24.17 4.18
N TYR A 112 -2.96 -22.90 4.19
CA TYR A 112 -2.15 -21.77 3.72
C TYR A 112 -1.75 -20.88 4.88
N ASP A 113 -0.47 -20.54 4.95
CA ASP A 113 0.07 -19.47 5.79
C ASP A 113 0.94 -18.57 4.91
N ILE A 114 0.26 -17.73 4.11
CA ILE A 114 0.87 -16.90 3.07
C ILE A 114 1.17 -15.53 3.64
N GLY A 115 2.43 -15.13 3.55
CA GLY A 115 2.87 -13.79 3.90
C GLY A 115 2.81 -13.49 5.40
N LYS A 116 3.76 -12.72 5.88
CA LYS A 116 3.77 -12.24 7.28
C LYS A 116 3.19 -10.84 7.38
N MET A 117 3.38 -10.00 6.37
CA MET A 117 2.98 -8.60 6.43
C MET A 117 1.49 -8.40 6.14
N SER A 118 0.89 -9.29 5.35
CA SER A 118 -0.56 -9.34 5.09
C SER A 118 -1.41 -9.39 6.37
N LYS A 119 -0.90 -10.05 7.41
CA LYS A 119 -1.55 -10.18 8.74
C LYS A 119 -1.75 -8.86 9.49
N ASN A 120 -1.16 -7.77 9.01
CA ASN A 120 -1.40 -6.43 9.56
C ASN A 120 -2.69 -5.80 9.03
N ILE A 121 -3.31 -6.36 7.98
CA ILE A 121 -4.61 -5.93 7.46
C ILE A 121 -5.72 -6.45 8.40
N PRO A 122 -6.63 -5.59 8.86
CA PRO A 122 -7.77 -6.03 9.66
C PRO A 122 -8.65 -7.03 8.90
N GLN A 123 -9.05 -8.12 9.57
CA GLN A 123 -9.81 -9.21 8.95
C GLN A 123 -11.32 -8.93 8.88
N ASP A 124 -11.80 -7.93 9.60
CA ASP A 124 -13.20 -7.63 9.87
C ASP A 124 -13.73 -6.42 9.09
N ILE A 125 -13.01 -5.91 8.08
CA ILE A 125 -13.44 -4.79 7.25
C ILE A 125 -14.77 -5.16 6.54
N GLN A 126 -15.85 -4.49 6.94
CA GLN A 126 -17.20 -4.74 6.40
C GLN A 126 -17.59 -3.77 5.28
N LYS A 127 -16.99 -2.57 5.24
CA LYS A 127 -17.34 -1.50 4.31
C LYS A 127 -16.08 -0.89 3.71
N GLY A 128 -16.01 -0.93 2.39
CA GLY A 128 -14.82 -0.48 1.70
C GLY A 128 -14.81 -0.92 0.25
N ILE A 129 -13.70 -0.60 -0.39
CA ILE A 129 -13.35 -1.07 -1.73
C ILE A 129 -11.99 -1.74 -1.67
N TYR A 130 -11.76 -2.68 -2.57
CA TYR A 130 -10.49 -3.36 -2.70
C TYR A 130 -10.01 -3.35 -4.14
N TYR A 131 -8.70 -3.42 -4.30
CA TYR A 131 -7.99 -3.56 -5.55
C TYR A 131 -7.24 -4.88 -5.54
N ILE A 132 -7.24 -5.55 -6.69
CA ILE A 132 -6.39 -6.71 -6.95
C ILE A 132 -5.74 -6.57 -8.31
N ARG A 133 -4.42 -6.77 -8.35
CA ARG A 133 -3.68 -7.03 -9.57
C ARG A 133 -2.92 -8.33 -9.45
N ASP A 134 -3.28 -9.27 -10.31
CA ASP A 134 -2.64 -10.57 -10.44
C ASP A 134 -1.50 -10.49 -11.48
N ARG A 135 -0.33 -10.01 -11.03
CA ARG A 135 0.86 -9.87 -11.91
C ARG A 135 1.36 -11.23 -12.41
N PHE A 136 1.08 -12.31 -11.68
CA PHE A 136 1.38 -13.65 -12.17
C PHE A 136 0.58 -13.94 -13.45
N ALA A 137 -0.73 -13.70 -13.45
CA ALA A 137 -1.56 -13.89 -14.64
C ALA A 137 -1.23 -12.90 -15.77
N ASP A 138 -0.74 -11.69 -15.46
CA ASP A 138 -0.23 -10.75 -16.46
C ASP A 138 0.95 -11.36 -17.25
N ASN A 139 1.86 -12.07 -16.55
CA ASN A 139 3.06 -12.68 -17.12
C ASN A 139 2.81 -14.10 -17.68
N TYR A 140 1.80 -14.80 -17.18
CA TYR A 140 1.41 -16.17 -17.58
C TYR A 140 -0.08 -16.23 -17.93
N PRO A 141 -0.53 -15.62 -19.04
CA PRO A 141 -1.95 -15.51 -19.38
C PRO A 141 -2.66 -16.86 -19.54
N GLU A 142 -1.94 -17.91 -19.92
CA GLU A 142 -2.45 -19.28 -20.03
C GLU A 142 -2.90 -19.88 -18.68
N LYS A 143 -2.41 -19.31 -17.56
CA LYS A 143 -2.77 -19.70 -16.19
C LYS A 143 -3.74 -18.73 -15.52
N LYS A 144 -4.25 -17.72 -16.24
CA LYS A 144 -5.16 -16.71 -15.69
C LYS A 144 -6.42 -17.31 -15.06
N HIS A 145 -6.93 -18.40 -15.62
CA HIS A 145 -8.13 -19.09 -15.13
C HIS A 145 -7.84 -20.13 -14.04
N THR A 146 -6.56 -20.40 -13.76
CA THR A 146 -6.19 -21.22 -12.61
C THR A 146 -6.41 -20.41 -11.35
N ASP A 147 -7.05 -21.02 -10.35
CA ASP A 147 -7.21 -20.44 -9.03
C ASP A 147 -5.86 -19.96 -8.49
N ILE A 148 -5.81 -18.72 -8.01
CA ILE A 148 -4.60 -18.09 -7.51
C ILE A 148 -3.92 -18.91 -6.40
N ASN A 149 -4.70 -19.58 -5.54
CA ASN A 149 -4.17 -20.35 -4.42
C ASN A 149 -3.61 -21.71 -4.86
N LEU A 150 -3.96 -22.19 -6.07
CA LEU A 150 -3.49 -23.46 -6.62
C LEU A 150 -2.27 -23.31 -7.54
N ARG A 151 -1.70 -22.10 -7.66
CA ARG A 151 -0.53 -21.82 -8.48
C ARG A 151 0.76 -22.07 -7.70
N SER A 152 1.87 -22.17 -8.43
CA SER A 152 3.20 -22.41 -7.87
C SER A 152 3.85 -21.18 -7.24
N SER A 153 3.30 -19.99 -7.45
CA SER A 153 3.84 -18.70 -7.01
C SER A 153 2.74 -17.65 -6.95
N TYR A 154 2.91 -16.67 -6.07
CA TYR A 154 2.12 -15.47 -5.94
C TYR A 154 2.94 -14.26 -6.40
N ASN A 155 2.47 -13.58 -7.44
CA ASN A 155 2.92 -12.23 -7.79
C ASN A 155 1.66 -11.35 -7.83
N VAL A 156 1.33 -10.73 -6.70
CA VAL A 156 0.07 -10.00 -6.52
C VAL A 156 0.23 -8.68 -5.77
N THR A 157 -0.62 -7.71 -6.14
CA THR A 157 -0.88 -6.51 -5.35
C THR A 157 -2.32 -6.60 -4.86
N ILE A 158 -2.52 -6.47 -3.55
CA ILE A 158 -3.84 -6.29 -2.94
C ILE A 158 -3.85 -4.92 -2.27
N SER A 159 -4.91 -4.16 -2.45
CA SER A 159 -5.15 -2.97 -1.63
C SER A 159 -6.57 -2.93 -1.14
N ILE A 160 -6.79 -2.42 0.07
CA ILE A 160 -8.10 -2.34 0.70
C ILE A 160 -8.23 -0.97 1.34
N LEU A 161 -9.28 -0.24 0.97
CA LEU A 161 -9.68 0.98 1.65
C LEU A 161 -10.84 0.65 2.60
N ASP A 162 -10.60 0.77 3.90
CA ASP A 162 -11.61 0.67 4.94
C ASP A 162 -12.31 2.03 5.13
N PHE A 163 -13.63 2.07 4.89
CA PHE A 163 -14.44 3.27 5.01
C PHE A 163 -14.74 3.67 6.46
N GLU A 164 -14.64 2.76 7.41
CA GLU A 164 -14.92 3.06 8.81
C GLU A 164 -13.71 3.73 9.47
N THR A 165 -12.52 3.28 9.12
CA THR A 165 -11.27 3.82 9.67
C THR A 165 -10.55 4.81 8.74
N ASN A 166 -11.02 5.01 7.51
CA ASN A 166 -10.35 5.78 6.46
C ASN A 166 -8.89 5.35 6.25
N LYS A 167 -8.61 4.04 6.38
CA LYS A 167 -7.28 3.48 6.21
C LYS A 167 -7.20 2.74 4.88
N LEU A 168 -6.16 3.05 4.13
CA LEU A 168 -5.77 2.36 2.91
C LEU A 168 -4.61 1.42 3.25
N TYR A 169 -4.83 0.14 3.02
CA TYR A 169 -3.85 -0.92 3.16
C TYR A 169 -3.34 -1.30 1.77
N ILE A 170 -2.04 -1.41 1.57
CA ILE A 170 -1.44 -1.88 0.33
C ILE A 170 -0.50 -3.02 0.69
N TYR A 171 -0.65 -4.15 0.00
CA TYR A 171 0.15 -5.34 0.19
C TYR A 171 0.62 -5.86 -1.16
N GLU A 172 1.92 -6.09 -1.28
CA GLU A 172 2.53 -6.78 -2.41
C GLU A 172 3.21 -8.06 -1.93
N LEU A 173 3.03 -9.11 -2.70
CA LEU A 173 3.67 -10.41 -2.50
C LEU A 173 4.25 -10.86 -3.84
N ASP A 174 5.54 -11.17 -3.83
CA ASP A 174 6.28 -11.75 -4.94
C ASP A 174 7.06 -12.98 -4.43
N THR A 175 6.85 -14.15 -5.05
CA THR A 175 7.41 -15.45 -4.63
C THR A 175 7.84 -16.33 -5.79
#